data_AF-A0A7N0UZR4-F1
#
_entry.id   AF-A0A7N0UZR4-F1
#
_cell.length_a   1.000
_cell.length_b   1.000
_cell.length_c   1.000
_cell.angle_alpha   90.00
_cell.angle_beta   90.00
_cell.angle_gamma   90.00
#
_symmetry.space_group_name_H-M   'P 1'
#
loop_
_entity.id
_entity.type
_entity.pdbx_description
1 polymer ?
#
loop_
_entity_poly.entity_id
_entity_poly.type
_entity_poly.pdbx_seq_one_letter_code
_entity_poly.pdbx_strand_id
1 'polypeptide(L)'
;MEGGAELLAKGSGTREKIVYIWDMDETIILLKSLLNGSYAGGFNGSKDVQQGIELGKMWEKHILQVCDDYFFYEQVENYNSPSLDALSEYDDGRELGDYDFRNDNLGPPSDDVNKRKLAYRYRMISKTYQQGLRNNVDQDMVREWNELYELTDKYTDGWLSSARSFLEQCSGQNKESGTEARHTNILVTSGSLIPSLVKCVLFQLDDLFAHNNGLCS
;
A
#
# COMPACT_ATOMS: atom_id res chain seq x y z
N MET A 1 -33.39 -20.22 -52.95
CA MET A 1 -31.98 -20.49 -53.30
C MET A 1 -31.51 -19.24 -54.01
N GLU A 2 -30.59 -18.41 -53.55
CA GLU A 2 -29.56 -18.35 -52.49
C GLU A 2 -29.61 -16.88 -51.97
N GLY A 3 -29.14 -16.42 -50.81
CA GLY A 3 -28.15 -16.94 -49.86
C GLY A 3 -27.13 -15.82 -49.57
N GLY A 4 -27.14 -15.28 -48.34
CA GLY A 4 -26.00 -14.59 -47.68
C GLY A 4 -25.74 -13.13 -48.07
N ALA A 5 -25.31 -12.23 -47.19
CA ALA A 5 -25.01 -12.31 -45.76
C ALA A 5 -25.07 -10.88 -45.19
N GLU A 6 -25.94 -10.65 -44.21
CA GLU A 6 -25.94 -9.43 -43.41
C GLU A 6 -24.83 -9.60 -42.35
N LEU A 7 -23.72 -8.88 -42.53
CA LEU A 7 -22.62 -8.85 -41.56
C LEU A 7 -23.13 -8.17 -40.28
N LEU A 8 -23.56 -8.99 -39.32
CA LEU A 8 -23.63 -8.60 -37.92
C LEU A 8 -22.21 -8.31 -37.44
N ALA A 9 -21.83 -7.04 -37.45
CA ALA A 9 -20.73 -6.56 -36.65
C ALA A 9 -21.10 -6.81 -35.18
N LYS A 10 -20.65 -7.95 -34.63
CA LYS A 10 -20.57 -8.13 -33.19
C LYS A 10 -19.73 -6.98 -32.66
N GLY A 11 -20.39 -6.01 -32.03
CA GLY A 11 -19.71 -4.97 -31.27
C GLY A 11 -18.72 -5.67 -30.32
N SER A 12 -17.44 -5.34 -30.46
CA SER A 12 -16.44 -5.70 -29.47
C SER A 12 -16.90 -5.08 -28.15
N GLY A 13 -17.47 -5.90 -27.25
CA GLY A 13 -17.92 -5.43 -25.95
C GLY A 13 -16.71 -4.89 -25.19
N THR A 14 -16.56 -3.58 -25.15
CA THR A 14 -15.58 -2.93 -24.30
C THR A 14 -16.00 -3.23 -22.87
N ARG A 15 -15.27 -4.14 -22.21
CA ARG A 15 -15.43 -4.36 -20.77
C ARG A 15 -15.20 -3.02 -20.09
N GLU A 16 -16.23 -2.51 -19.43
CA GLU A 16 -16.16 -1.26 -18.69
C GLU A 16 -15.05 -1.39 -17.63
N LYS A 17 -14.16 -0.40 -17.54
CA LYS A 17 -13.10 -0.37 -16.53
C LYS A 17 -13.42 0.74 -15.56
N ILE A 18 -13.63 0.40 -14.29
CA ILE A 18 -13.91 1.36 -13.23
C ILE A 18 -12.65 1.48 -12.36
N VAL A 19 -12.19 2.71 -12.19
CA VAL A 19 -10.99 3.02 -11.42
C VAL A 19 -11.40 3.88 -10.23
N TYR A 20 -11.14 3.41 -9.02
CA TYR A 20 -11.31 4.16 -7.79
C TYR A 20 -9.95 4.72 -7.37
N ILE A 21 -9.90 6.02 -7.14
CA ILE A 21 -8.69 6.72 -6.69
C ILE A 21 -8.92 7.11 -5.24
N TRP A 22 -8.00 6.69 -4.37
CA TRP A 22 -8.11 6.84 -2.93
C TRP A 22 -6.96 7.66 -2.38
N ASP A 23 -7.25 8.53 -1.42
CA ASP A 23 -6.24 9.02 -0.48
C ASP A 23 -6.16 8.08 0.73
N MET A 24 -5.02 8.08 1.42
CA MET A 24 -4.74 7.19 2.55
C MET A 24 -5.03 7.86 3.89
N ASP A 25 -4.23 8.87 4.24
CA ASP A 25 -4.25 9.50 5.56
C ASP A 25 -5.51 10.34 5.75
N GLU A 26 -6.21 10.13 6.88
CA GLU A 26 -7.48 10.77 7.21
C GLU A 26 -8.64 10.45 6.23
N THR A 27 -8.47 9.42 5.39
CA THR A 27 -9.50 8.88 4.49
C THR A 27 -9.71 7.40 4.74
N ILE A 28 -8.71 6.55 4.45
CA ILE A 28 -8.77 5.11 4.71
C ILE A 28 -8.30 4.81 6.14
N ILE A 29 -7.24 5.49 6.58
CA ILE A 29 -6.68 5.33 7.93
C ILE A 29 -6.76 6.65 8.69
N LEU A 30 -6.71 6.58 10.03
CA LEU A 30 -6.67 7.74 10.92
C LEU A 30 -5.36 7.68 11.69
N LEU A 31 -4.37 8.51 11.32
CA LEU A 31 -3.06 8.47 11.95
C LEU A 31 -2.66 9.85 12.47
N LYS A 32 -2.74 10.87 11.62
CA LYS A 32 -2.40 12.24 11.99
C LYS A 32 -3.36 12.77 13.05
N SER A 33 -4.65 12.49 12.91
CA SER A 33 -5.68 12.88 13.87
C SER A 33 -5.60 12.14 15.21
N LEU A 34 -5.03 10.92 15.21
CA LEU A 34 -4.66 10.23 16.45
C LEU A 34 -3.45 10.89 17.11
N LEU A 35 -2.36 11.09 16.36
CA LEU A 35 -1.11 11.66 16.87
C LEU A 35 -1.27 13.05 17.49
N ASN A 36 -2.10 13.90 16.90
CA ASN A 36 -2.34 15.25 17.39
C ASN A 36 -3.57 15.37 18.31
N GLY A 37 -4.27 14.26 18.58
CA GLY A 37 -5.48 14.21 19.41
C GLY A 37 -6.74 14.83 18.80
N SER A 38 -6.69 15.31 17.54
CA SER A 38 -7.82 16.00 16.92
C SER A 38 -8.99 15.06 16.62
N TYR A 39 -8.76 13.76 16.47
CA TYR A 39 -9.83 12.78 16.29
C TYR A 39 -10.85 12.85 17.44
N ALA A 40 -10.37 12.79 18.69
CA ALA A 40 -11.22 12.85 19.88
C ALA A 40 -11.92 14.20 20.07
N GLY A 41 -11.30 15.30 19.59
CA GLY A 41 -11.85 16.65 19.71
C GLY A 41 -13.25 16.82 19.12
N GLY A 42 -13.61 16.02 18.11
CA GLY A 42 -14.94 16.02 17.49
C GLY A 42 -16.05 15.32 18.28
N PHE A 43 -15.71 14.59 19.35
CA PHE A 43 -16.63 13.70 20.06
C PHE A 43 -17.16 14.26 21.39
N ASN A 44 -17.05 15.59 21.61
CA ASN A 44 -17.56 16.29 22.81
C ASN A 44 -17.14 15.62 24.14
N GLY A 45 -15.91 15.12 24.22
CA GLY A 45 -15.36 14.49 25.43
C GLY A 45 -15.77 13.04 25.67
N SER A 46 -16.49 12.39 24.74
CA SER A 46 -16.85 10.97 24.87
C SER A 46 -15.71 10.00 24.51
N LYS A 47 -14.60 10.49 23.93
CA LYS A 47 -13.38 9.73 23.65
C LYS A 47 -12.20 10.23 24.49
N ASP A 48 -11.40 9.30 24.98
CA ASP A 48 -10.15 9.60 25.70
C ASP A 48 -9.07 10.06 24.72
N VAL A 49 -8.76 11.36 24.75
CA VAL A 49 -7.74 12.00 23.91
C VAL A 49 -6.37 11.35 24.08
N GLN A 50 -5.99 11.02 25.32
CA GLN A 50 -4.67 10.48 25.64
C GLN A 50 -4.52 9.07 25.08
N GLN A 51 -5.57 8.25 25.20
CA GLN A 51 -5.62 6.92 24.59
C GLN A 51 -5.41 6.99 23.06
N GLY A 52 -6.09 7.93 22.38
CA GLY A 52 -5.92 8.12 20.93
C GLY A 52 -4.50 8.49 20.52
N ILE A 53 -3.86 9.40 21.27
CA ILE A 53 -2.47 9.81 21.03
C ILE A 53 -1.50 8.63 21.24
N GLU A 54 -1.72 7.81 22.26
CA GLU A 54 -0.90 6.63 22.53
C GLU A 54 -0.99 5.60 21.40
N LEU A 55 -2.21 5.32 20.90
CA LEU A 55 -2.40 4.46 19.74
C LEU A 55 -1.67 5.01 18.50
N GLY A 56 -1.78 6.31 18.24
CA GLY A 56 -1.07 6.97 17.14
C GLY A 56 0.46 6.82 17.24
N LYS A 57 1.02 7.00 18.44
CA LYS A 57 2.47 6.83 18.68
C LYS A 57 2.93 5.38 18.53
N MET A 58 2.12 4.42 18.95
CA MET A 58 2.42 2.99 18.73
C MET A 58 2.47 2.68 17.23
N TRP A 59 1.51 3.20 16.45
CA TRP A 59 1.53 3.05 14.99
C TRP A 59 2.76 3.70 14.37
N GLU A 60 3.08 4.95 14.71
CA GLU A 60 4.26 5.65 14.18
C GLU A 60 5.54 4.87 14.45
N LYS A 61 5.70 4.33 15.67
CA LYS A 61 6.83 3.47 16.03
C LYS A 61 6.92 2.23 15.13
N HIS A 62 5.82 1.49 14.94
CA HIS A 62 5.83 0.28 14.11
C HIS A 62 6.03 0.60 12.63
N ILE A 63 5.46 1.70 12.12
CA ILE A 63 5.66 2.15 10.73
C ILE A 63 7.15 2.41 10.49
N LEU A 64 7.80 3.20 11.35
CA LEU A 64 9.22 3.52 11.23
C LEU A 64 10.08 2.25 11.33
N GLN A 65 9.81 1.41 12.33
CA GLN A 65 10.54 0.15 12.49
C GLN A 65 10.44 -0.73 11.24
N VAL A 66 9.25 -0.90 10.67
CA VAL A 66 9.06 -1.75 9.50
C VAL A 66 9.69 -1.15 8.24
N CYS A 67 9.62 0.17 8.09
CA CYS A 67 10.31 0.91 7.04
C CYS A 67 11.81 0.58 7.03
N ASP A 68 12.45 0.67 8.18
CA ASP A 68 13.91 0.49 8.30
C ASP A 68 14.31 -0.99 8.18
N ASP A 69 13.63 -1.87 8.93
CA ASP A 69 14.00 -3.28 9.04
C ASP A 69 13.73 -4.10 7.76
N TYR A 70 12.67 -3.76 7.02
CA TYR A 70 12.17 -4.60 5.92
C TYR A 70 12.05 -3.89 4.56
N PHE A 71 12.08 -2.55 4.53
CA PHE A 71 11.86 -1.76 3.31
C PHE A 71 13.04 -0.86 2.93
N PHE A 72 14.22 -1.08 3.51
CA PHE A 72 15.45 -0.34 3.18
C PHE A 72 15.31 1.18 3.33
N TYR A 73 14.42 1.67 4.20
CA TYR A 73 13.99 3.06 4.18
C TYR A 73 15.15 4.06 4.34
N GLU A 74 16.04 3.86 5.31
CA GLU A 74 17.28 4.66 5.49
C GLU A 74 18.11 4.80 4.19
N GLN A 75 18.09 3.78 3.33
CA GLN A 75 18.89 3.75 2.10
C GLN A 75 18.18 4.39 0.91
N VAL A 76 16.85 4.55 0.97
CA VAL A 76 16.04 4.99 -0.17
C VAL A 76 15.26 6.28 0.05
N GLU A 77 15.10 6.74 1.30
CA GLU A 77 14.27 7.90 1.67
C GLU A 77 14.62 9.18 0.89
N ASN A 78 15.91 9.38 0.60
CA ASN A 78 16.41 10.58 -0.07
C ASN A 78 16.13 10.62 -1.58
N TYR A 79 15.57 9.55 -2.15
CA TYR A 79 15.33 9.41 -3.59
C TYR A 79 13.85 9.40 -3.98
N ASN A 80 12.97 9.73 -3.01
CA ASN A 80 11.51 9.91 -3.06
C ASN A 80 10.89 9.74 -4.46
N SER A 81 10.81 8.49 -4.90
CA SER A 81 10.28 8.15 -6.22
C SER A 81 8.78 7.96 -6.12
N PRO A 82 8.02 8.34 -7.18
CA PRO A 82 6.56 8.27 -7.13
C PRO A 82 6.05 6.84 -7.11
N SER A 83 6.80 5.85 -7.62
CA SER A 83 6.41 4.44 -7.66
C SER A 83 7.62 3.51 -7.58
N LEU A 84 7.36 2.22 -7.30
CA LEU A 84 8.40 1.19 -7.23
C LEU A 84 9.02 0.84 -8.60
N ASP A 85 8.33 1.15 -9.69
CA ASP A 85 8.81 0.89 -11.06
C ASP A 85 9.59 2.07 -11.66
N ALA A 86 9.74 3.17 -10.92
CA ALA A 86 10.36 4.41 -11.41
C ALA A 86 11.82 4.24 -11.90
N LEU A 87 12.52 3.21 -11.42
CA LEU A 87 13.91 2.91 -11.78
C LEU A 87 14.05 1.58 -12.57
N SER A 88 12.93 1.03 -13.06
CA SER A 88 12.92 -0.25 -13.76
C SER A 88 13.84 -0.29 -14.99
N GLU A 89 14.08 0.85 -15.64
CA GLU A 89 15.01 0.95 -16.78
C GLU A 89 16.48 0.65 -16.42
N TYR A 90 16.87 0.83 -15.15
CA TYR A 90 18.23 0.59 -14.68
C TYR A 90 18.42 -0.82 -14.11
N ASP A 91 17.33 -1.53 -13.83
CA ASP A 91 17.37 -2.90 -13.31
C ASP A 91 17.76 -3.88 -14.44
N ASP A 92 18.87 -4.58 -14.26
CA ASP A 92 19.36 -5.56 -15.23
C ASP A 92 18.79 -6.97 -15.02
N GLY A 93 17.85 -7.13 -14.09
CA GLY A 93 17.16 -8.39 -13.85
C GLY A 93 18.01 -9.46 -13.18
N ARG A 94 19.21 -9.14 -12.64
CA ARG A 94 20.00 -10.15 -11.93
C ARG A 94 19.21 -10.74 -10.76
N GLU A 95 19.49 -12.00 -10.43
CA GLU A 95 19.00 -12.60 -9.19
C GLU A 95 19.64 -11.89 -7.98
N LEU A 96 18.80 -11.57 -6.98
CA LEU A 96 19.20 -10.80 -5.79
C LEU A 96 19.26 -11.64 -4.51
N GLY A 97 19.06 -12.96 -4.61
CA GLY A 97 19.04 -13.86 -3.45
C GLY A 97 20.36 -13.92 -2.67
N ASP A 98 21.49 -13.73 -3.35
CA ASP A 98 22.85 -13.69 -2.79
C ASP A 98 23.47 -12.28 -2.86
N TYR A 99 22.68 -11.26 -3.20
CA TYR A 99 23.17 -9.90 -3.34
C TYR A 99 23.37 -9.24 -1.97
N ASP A 100 24.60 -8.80 -1.69
CA ASP A 100 24.95 -8.16 -0.42
C ASP A 100 24.63 -6.66 -0.43
N PHE A 101 23.39 -6.31 -0.09
CA PHE A 101 22.94 -4.92 0.02
C PHE A 101 23.72 -4.10 1.07
N ARG A 102 24.35 -4.74 2.06
CA ARG A 102 25.07 -4.02 3.13
C ARG A 102 26.44 -3.53 2.65
N ASN A 103 27.06 -4.27 1.73
CA ASN A 103 28.41 -3.99 1.25
C ASN A 103 28.46 -3.57 -0.22
N ASP A 104 27.33 -3.26 -0.85
CA ASP A 104 27.29 -2.86 -2.25
C ASP A 104 27.75 -1.41 -2.52
N ASN A 105 28.07 -0.65 -1.47
CA ASN A 105 28.52 0.74 -1.54
C ASN A 105 27.56 1.62 -2.38
N LEU A 106 26.26 1.57 -2.07
CA LEU A 106 25.29 2.49 -2.67
C LEU A 106 25.70 3.95 -2.38
N GLY A 107 26.01 4.69 -3.44
CA GLY A 107 26.19 6.14 -3.41
C GLY A 107 24.98 6.87 -3.97
N PRO A 108 25.08 8.21 -4.13
CA PRO A 108 24.05 8.99 -4.81
C PRO A 108 23.76 8.44 -6.23
N PRO A 109 22.50 8.40 -6.69
CA PRO A 109 22.10 7.85 -7.99
C PRO A 109 22.40 8.80 -9.16
N SER A 110 23.61 9.35 -9.19
CA SER A 110 24.09 10.25 -10.24
C SER A 110 24.60 9.53 -11.49
N ASP A 111 24.81 8.22 -11.40
CA ASP A 111 25.26 7.35 -12.49
C ASP A 111 24.39 6.08 -12.58
N ASP A 112 24.49 5.38 -13.70
CA ASP A 112 23.69 4.17 -13.96
C ASP A 112 24.02 3.03 -13.00
N VAL A 113 25.23 3.01 -12.41
CA VAL A 113 25.64 2.00 -11.44
C VAL A 113 24.86 2.16 -10.13
N ASN A 114 24.80 3.37 -9.58
CA ASN A 114 24.08 3.65 -8.35
C ASN A 114 22.56 3.65 -8.56
N LYS A 115 22.08 4.10 -9.73
CA LYS A 115 20.67 3.94 -10.11
C LYS A 115 20.24 2.47 -10.18
N ARG A 116 21.10 1.60 -10.70
CA ARG A 116 20.86 0.15 -10.71
C ARG A 116 20.82 -0.45 -9.30
N LYS A 117 21.76 -0.09 -8.42
CA LYS A 117 21.74 -0.53 -7.01
C LYS A 117 20.47 -0.06 -6.28
N LEU A 118 19.98 1.13 -6.60
CA LEU A 118 18.72 1.65 -6.08
C LEU A 118 17.52 0.88 -6.66
N ALA A 119 17.54 0.56 -7.96
CA ALA A 119 16.54 -0.27 -8.61
C ALA A 119 16.44 -1.68 -7.97
N TYR A 120 17.57 -2.29 -7.60
CA TYR A 120 17.58 -3.56 -6.87
C TYR A 120 16.84 -3.50 -5.53
N ARG A 121 17.01 -2.40 -4.77
CA ARG A 121 16.28 -2.19 -3.51
C ARG A 121 14.79 -2.05 -3.77
N TYR A 122 14.39 -1.29 -4.78
CA TYR A 122 12.99 -1.12 -5.16
C TYR A 122 12.35 -2.44 -5.60
N ARG A 123 13.07 -3.27 -6.37
CA ARG A 123 12.62 -4.62 -6.73
C ARG A 123 12.46 -5.52 -5.50
N MET A 124 13.39 -5.46 -4.54
CA MET A 124 13.25 -6.21 -3.29
C MET A 124 12.07 -5.72 -2.44
N ILE A 125 11.86 -4.41 -2.33
CA ILE A 125 10.70 -3.81 -1.67
C ILE A 125 9.40 -4.29 -2.32
N SER A 126 9.34 -4.22 -3.65
CA SER A 126 8.19 -4.69 -4.43
C SER A 126 7.91 -6.17 -4.17
N LYS A 127 8.95 -7.01 -4.14
CA LYS A 127 8.83 -8.43 -3.81
C LYS A 127 8.35 -8.67 -2.37
N THR A 128 8.92 -7.97 -1.39
CA THR A 128 8.51 -8.06 0.03
C THR A 128 7.03 -7.70 0.19
N TYR A 129 6.59 -6.62 -0.45
CA TYR A 129 5.19 -6.19 -0.42
C TYR A 129 4.27 -7.23 -1.09
N GLN A 130 4.63 -7.71 -2.30
CA GLN A 130 3.85 -8.71 -3.05
C GLN A 130 3.69 -10.05 -2.33
N GLN A 131 4.74 -10.52 -1.65
CA GLN A 131 4.73 -11.80 -0.95
C GLN A 131 3.98 -11.75 0.38
N GLY A 132 3.56 -10.55 0.81
CA GLY A 132 2.96 -10.29 2.11
C GLY A 132 4.01 -10.38 3.22
N LEU A 133 4.45 -9.22 3.72
CA LEU A 133 5.46 -9.15 4.79
C LEU A 133 5.06 -9.99 6.00
N ARG A 134 3.77 -10.00 6.36
CA ARG A 134 3.21 -10.69 7.52
C ARG A 134 3.51 -12.20 7.51
N ASN A 135 3.75 -12.80 6.35
CA ASN A 135 4.11 -14.22 6.19
C ASN A 135 5.58 -14.52 6.52
N ASN A 136 6.43 -13.50 6.56
CA ASN A 136 7.89 -13.64 6.63
C ASN A 136 8.50 -13.00 7.88
N VAL A 137 7.66 -12.60 8.85
CA VAL A 137 8.08 -11.97 10.10
C VAL A 137 7.64 -12.78 11.32
N ASP A 138 8.20 -12.43 12.48
CA ASP A 138 7.88 -13.09 13.75
C ASP A 138 6.38 -13.02 14.08
N GLN A 139 5.80 -14.14 14.52
CA GLN A 139 4.37 -14.25 14.83
C GLN A 139 3.96 -13.38 16.03
N ASP A 140 4.86 -13.14 16.99
CA ASP A 140 4.61 -12.23 18.10
C ASP A 140 4.44 -10.79 17.58
N MET A 141 5.25 -10.38 16.61
CA MET A 141 5.12 -9.07 15.97
C MET A 141 3.81 -8.94 15.18
N VAL A 142 3.40 -10.00 14.45
CA VAL A 142 2.10 -10.02 13.77
C VAL A 142 0.95 -9.90 14.76
N ARG A 143 1.05 -10.59 15.92
CA ARG A 143 0.06 -10.50 17.00
C ARG A 143 -0.03 -9.07 17.56
N GLU A 144 1.10 -8.44 17.86
CA GLU A 144 1.13 -7.05 18.33
C GLU A 144 0.45 -6.09 17.35
N TRP A 145 0.71 -6.23 16.04
CA TRP A 145 0.05 -5.42 15.02
C TRP A 145 -1.46 -5.66 14.94
N ASN A 146 -1.90 -6.91 15.10
CA ASN A 146 -3.34 -7.23 15.13
C ASN A 146 -4.03 -6.62 16.36
N GLU A 147 -3.43 -6.77 17.54
CA GLU A 147 -3.96 -6.20 18.78
C GLU A 147 -4.05 -4.67 18.68
N LEU A 148 -3.03 -4.02 18.12
CA LEU A 148 -3.05 -2.57 17.89
C LEU A 148 -4.12 -2.16 16.88
N TYR A 149 -4.31 -2.93 15.81
CA TYR A 149 -5.40 -2.72 14.83
C TYR A 149 -6.76 -2.80 15.50
N GLU A 150 -7.04 -3.86 16.26
CA GLU A 150 -8.31 -4.05 16.96
C GLU A 150 -8.59 -2.95 17.99
N LEU A 151 -7.59 -2.56 18.77
CA LEU A 151 -7.70 -1.46 19.74
C LEU A 151 -7.99 -0.13 19.04
N THR A 152 -7.32 0.12 17.92
CA THR A 152 -7.50 1.34 17.13
C THR A 152 -8.87 1.37 16.45
N ASP A 153 -9.29 0.27 15.84
CA ASP A 153 -10.59 0.18 15.17
C ASP A 153 -11.73 0.35 16.18
N LYS A 154 -11.62 -0.28 17.36
CA LYS A 154 -12.56 -0.07 18.46
C LYS A 154 -12.58 1.39 18.93
N TYR A 155 -11.42 2.00 19.13
CA TYR A 155 -11.33 3.40 19.54
C TYR A 155 -11.92 4.35 18.47
N THR A 156 -11.82 3.98 17.19
CA THR A 156 -12.28 4.78 16.06
C THR A 156 -13.70 4.43 15.58
N ASP A 157 -14.49 3.72 16.40
CA ASP A 157 -15.85 3.27 16.11
C ASP A 157 -15.98 2.46 14.81
N GLY A 158 -14.97 1.66 14.48
CA GLY A 158 -14.97 0.78 13.31
C GLY A 158 -14.54 1.46 12.01
N TRP A 159 -13.81 2.59 12.06
CA TRP A 159 -13.39 3.31 10.86
C TRP A 159 -12.54 2.43 9.93
N LEU A 160 -11.54 1.72 10.46
CA LEU A 160 -10.58 0.95 9.68
C LEU A 160 -11.26 -0.24 9.00
N SER A 161 -12.08 -0.98 9.77
CA SER A 161 -12.83 -2.13 9.24
C SER A 161 -13.89 -1.71 8.22
N SER A 162 -14.56 -0.57 8.44
CA SER A 162 -15.53 -0.01 7.49
C SER A 162 -14.85 0.42 6.19
N ALA A 163 -13.71 1.11 6.27
CA ALA A 163 -12.94 1.53 5.10
C ALA A 163 -12.46 0.31 4.29
N ARG A 164 -11.93 -0.71 4.97
CA ARG A 164 -11.54 -1.98 4.34
C ARG A 164 -12.71 -2.64 3.61
N SER A 165 -13.85 -2.82 4.28
CA SER A 165 -15.02 -3.45 3.68
C SER A 165 -15.51 -2.69 2.44
N PHE A 166 -15.43 -1.35 2.46
CA PHE A 166 -15.79 -0.54 1.31
C PHE A 166 -14.81 -0.72 0.13
N LEU A 167 -13.50 -0.79 0.39
CA LEU A 167 -12.49 -1.09 -0.62
C LEU A 167 -12.65 -2.48 -1.26
N GLU A 168 -13.02 -3.49 -0.48
CA GLU A 168 -13.32 -4.85 -0.95
C GLU A 168 -14.55 -4.86 -1.88
N GLN A 169 -15.60 -4.13 -1.52
CA GLN A 169 -16.79 -3.96 -2.38
C GLN A 169 -16.44 -3.26 -3.69
N CYS A 170 -15.60 -2.21 -3.64
CA CYS A 170 -15.09 -1.53 -4.82
C CYS A 170 -14.27 -2.45 -5.71
N SER A 171 -13.50 -3.38 -5.14
CA SER A 171 -12.68 -4.35 -5.91
C SER A 171 -13.50 -5.41 -6.65
N GLY A 172 -14.82 -5.46 -6.44
CA GLY A 172 -15.71 -6.41 -7.12
C GLY A 172 -15.67 -7.83 -6.56
N GLN A 173 -15.07 -8.04 -5.37
CA GLN A 173 -15.04 -9.37 -4.72
C GLN A 173 -16.44 -9.92 -4.39
N ASN A 174 -17.48 -9.08 -4.38
CA ASN A 174 -18.86 -9.43 -4.00
C ASN A 174 -19.91 -9.33 -5.13
N LYS A 175 -19.53 -9.21 -6.41
CA LYS A 175 -20.51 -9.08 -7.50
C LYS A 175 -20.78 -10.41 -8.22
N GLU A 176 -22.03 -10.88 -8.11
CA GLU A 176 -22.56 -11.97 -8.93
C GLU A 176 -22.59 -11.58 -10.42
N SER A 177 -22.27 -12.57 -11.25
CA SER A 177 -22.11 -12.52 -12.70
C SER A 177 -23.27 -11.82 -13.43
N GLY A 178 -22.98 -10.71 -14.11
CA GLY A 178 -23.94 -10.07 -15.02
C GLY A 178 -23.36 -8.94 -15.87
N THR A 179 -22.39 -8.19 -15.34
CA THR A 179 -21.64 -7.16 -16.07
C THR A 179 -20.18 -7.16 -15.60
N GLU A 180 -19.28 -7.69 -16.44
CA GLU A 180 -17.85 -7.83 -16.16
C GLU A 180 -17.10 -6.48 -16.24
N ALA A 181 -17.50 -5.50 -15.42
CA ALA A 181 -16.70 -4.30 -15.26
C ALA A 181 -15.43 -4.65 -14.47
N ARG A 182 -14.25 -4.34 -15.01
CA ARG A 182 -12.99 -4.50 -14.26
C ARG A 182 -12.85 -3.34 -13.29
N HIS A 183 -12.97 -3.62 -12.00
CA HIS A 183 -12.73 -2.63 -10.96
C HIS A 183 -11.27 -2.64 -10.51
N THR A 184 -10.72 -1.48 -10.20
CA THR A 184 -9.33 -1.35 -9.71
C THR A 184 -9.25 -0.20 -8.71
N ASN A 185 -8.69 -0.48 -7.53
CA ASN A 185 -8.32 0.54 -6.55
C ASN A 185 -6.91 1.03 -6.84
N ILE A 186 -6.72 2.35 -6.82
CA ILE A 186 -5.45 3.06 -6.95
C ILE A 186 -5.30 3.95 -5.73
N LEU A 187 -4.15 3.89 -5.07
CA LEU A 187 -3.85 4.75 -3.93
C LEU A 187 -2.96 5.92 -4.38
N VAL A 188 -3.42 7.14 -4.17
CA VAL A 188 -2.69 8.37 -4.44
C VAL A 188 -2.67 9.18 -3.14
N THR A 189 -1.51 9.36 -2.55
CA THR A 189 -1.39 10.02 -1.24
C THR A 189 -0.21 10.99 -1.20
N SER A 190 -0.24 11.94 -0.28
CA SER A 190 0.85 12.93 -0.12
C SER A 190 2.06 12.43 0.69
N GLY A 191 1.93 11.27 1.35
CA GLY A 191 3.02 10.66 2.11
C GLY A 191 4.02 9.92 1.22
N SER A 192 5.29 9.89 1.61
CA SER A 192 6.35 9.18 0.86
C SER A 192 6.01 7.72 0.59
N LEU A 193 6.42 7.21 -0.58
CA LEU A 193 6.08 5.88 -1.08
C LEU A 193 6.31 4.74 -0.05
N ILE A 194 7.48 4.68 0.58
CA ILE A 194 7.85 3.57 1.46
C ILE A 194 6.99 3.52 2.73
N PRO A 195 6.85 4.60 3.52
CA PRO A 195 5.88 4.66 4.61
C PRO A 195 4.45 4.31 4.19
N SER A 196 4.02 4.73 3.00
CA SER A 196 2.67 4.42 2.48
C SER A 196 2.49 2.92 2.21
N LEU A 197 3.49 2.24 1.63
CA LEU A 197 3.48 0.78 1.45
C LEU A 197 3.44 0.04 2.80
N VAL A 198 4.24 0.51 3.78
CA VAL A 198 4.27 -0.08 5.12
C VAL A 198 2.93 0.11 5.83
N LYS A 199 2.31 1.29 5.72
CA LYS A 199 0.95 1.52 6.20
C LYS A 199 -0.04 0.56 5.54
N CYS A 200 0.04 0.31 4.23
CA CYS A 200 -0.80 -0.71 3.60
C CYS A 200 -0.65 -2.07 4.28
N VAL A 201 0.57 -2.54 4.54
CA VAL A 201 0.79 -3.82 5.25
C VAL A 201 0.22 -3.81 6.66
N LEU A 202 0.51 -2.76 7.45
CA LEU A 202 0.16 -2.68 8.87
C LEU A 202 -1.35 -2.51 9.10
N PHE A 203 -2.01 -1.73 8.24
CA PHE A 203 -3.47 -1.56 8.24
C PHE A 203 -4.19 -2.59 7.36
N GLN A 204 -3.46 -3.63 6.93
CA GLN A 204 -3.96 -4.80 6.19
C GLN A 204 -4.53 -4.49 4.79
N LEU A 205 -4.16 -3.39 4.16
CA LEU A 205 -4.66 -2.95 2.85
C LEU A 205 -3.82 -3.48 1.67
N ASP A 206 -2.78 -4.27 1.92
CA ASP A 206 -1.77 -4.68 0.94
C ASP A 206 -2.33 -5.57 -0.18
N ASP A 207 -3.36 -6.37 0.12
CA ASP A 207 -4.09 -7.18 -0.87
C ASP A 207 -5.07 -6.36 -1.72
N LEU A 208 -5.46 -5.17 -1.26
CA LEU A 208 -6.41 -4.27 -1.93
C LEU A 208 -5.72 -3.25 -2.83
N PHE A 209 -4.45 -2.94 -2.55
CA PHE A 209 -3.62 -2.03 -3.35
C PHE A 209 -2.38 -2.74 -3.85
N ALA A 210 -2.46 -3.30 -5.07
CA ALA A 210 -1.31 -3.94 -5.70
C ALA A 210 -0.18 -2.93 -5.97
N HIS A 211 1.06 -3.38 -5.77
CA HIS A 211 2.29 -2.60 -6.04
C HIS A 211 2.36 -1.98 -7.44
N ASN A 212 1.74 -2.63 -8.45
CA ASN A 212 1.69 -2.18 -9.84
C ASN A 212 0.46 -1.33 -10.17
N ASN A 213 -0.53 -1.24 -9.27
CA ASN A 213 -1.75 -0.44 -9.46
C ASN A 213 -1.57 1.00 -8.96
N GLY A 214 -0.40 1.58 -9.21
CA GLY A 214 -0.12 3.00 -9.01
C GLY A 214 -0.31 3.43 -7.55
N LEU A 215 0.55 2.95 -6.65
CA LEU A 215 0.92 3.81 -5.53
C LEU A 215 1.70 4.97 -6.14
N CYS A 216 1.09 6.15 -6.16
CA CYS A 216 1.74 7.40 -6.49
C CYS A 216 1.78 8.26 -5.22
N SER A 217 3.00 8.51 -4.72
CA SER A 217 3.27 9.53 -3.70
C SER A 217 3.71 10.85 -4.32
#